data_AF-A0A3P6TDF2-F1
#
_entry.id   AF-A0A3P6TDF2-F1
#
_cell.length_a   1.000
_cell.length_b   1.000
_cell.length_c   1.000
_cell.angle_alpha   90.00
_cell.angle_beta   90.00
_cell.angle_gamma   90.00
#
_symmetry.space_group_name_H-M   'P 1'
#
loop_
_entity.id
_entity.type
_entity.pdbx_description
1 polymer ?
#
loop_
_entity_poly.entity_id
_entity_poly.type
_entity_poly.pdbx_seq_one_letter_code
_entity_poly.pdbx_strand_id
1 'polypeptide(L)'
;MAWCDPHWFGHFGAPGEFLKFLCLRFPSFFIATNLFALIMHLAESLYSFKLCDLLHISRNNTLKWMLQTFILGYPSLRILLNRKIAYRDR
;
A
#
# COMPACT_ATOMS: atom_id res chain seq x y z
N MET A 1 3.95 21.48 13.54
CA MET A 1 3.66 20.03 13.47
C MET A 1 4.04 19.56 12.08
N ALA A 2 5.18 18.86 11.94
CA ALA A 2 5.87 18.65 10.65
C ALA A 2 5.20 17.65 9.68
N TRP A 3 4.04 17.09 10.02
CA TRP A 3 3.38 16.02 9.26
C TRP A 3 2.38 16.52 8.23
N CYS A 4 2.15 17.83 8.20
CA CYS A 4 1.15 18.44 7.37
C CYS A 4 1.63 19.81 6.95
N ASP A 5 2.51 19.79 5.96
CA ASP A 5 3.00 21.01 5.36
C ASP A 5 2.13 21.33 4.12
N PRO A 6 1.36 22.44 4.16
CA PRO A 6 0.45 22.82 3.09
C PRO A 6 1.13 22.95 1.72
N HIS A 7 2.44 23.21 1.67
CA HIS A 7 3.13 23.40 0.39
C HIS A 7 3.15 22.12 -0.46
N TRP A 8 3.19 20.94 0.18
CA TRP A 8 3.15 19.66 -0.54
C TRP A 8 1.77 19.39 -1.17
N PHE A 9 0.69 19.90 -0.58
CA PHE A 9 -0.67 19.62 -1.02
C PHE A 9 -1.15 20.52 -2.16
N GLY A 10 -0.61 21.74 -2.27
CA GLY A 10 -1.04 22.72 -3.29
C GLY A 10 -0.86 22.23 -4.75
N HIS A 11 0.06 21.29 -4.98
CA HIS A 11 0.32 20.73 -6.31
C HIS A 11 -0.72 19.70 -6.78
N PHE A 12 -1.54 19.15 -5.87
CA PHE A 12 -2.48 18.07 -6.20
C PHE A 12 -3.89 18.55 -6.57
N GLY A 13 -4.14 19.87 -6.61
CA GLY A 13 -5.45 20.42 -6.93
C GLY A 13 -6.50 20.10 -5.87
N ALA A 14 -7.73 19.78 -6.29
CA ALA A 14 -8.86 19.53 -5.38
C ALA A 14 -8.59 18.41 -4.32
N PRO A 15 -7.98 17.25 -4.67
CA PRO A 15 -7.54 16.27 -3.68
C PRO A 15 -6.56 16.82 -2.64
N GLY A 16 -5.66 17.71 -3.05
CA GLY A 16 -4.70 18.36 -2.16
C GLY A 16 -5.38 19.27 -1.14
N GLU A 17 -6.30 20.12 -1.58
CA GLU A 17 -7.07 20.97 -0.67
C GLU A 17 -7.98 20.16 0.27
N PHE A 18 -8.51 19.01 -0.18
CA PHE A 18 -9.24 18.09 0.69
C PHE A 18 -8.34 17.47 1.78
N LEU A 19 -7.14 17.00 1.42
CA LEU A 19 -6.18 16.45 2.39
C LEU A 19 -5.73 17.52 3.40
N LYS A 20 -5.49 18.74 2.92
CA LYS A 20 -5.18 19.89 3.78
C LYS A 20 -6.34 20.21 4.73
N PHE A 21 -7.58 20.19 4.25
CA PHE A 21 -8.76 20.37 5.10
C PHE A 21 -8.86 19.27 6.18
N LEU A 22 -8.74 18.00 5.79
CA LEU A 22 -8.76 16.86 6.73
C LEU A 22 -7.68 16.98 7.79
N CYS A 23 -6.48 17.35 7.37
CA CYS A 23 -5.36 17.49 8.27
C CYS A 23 -5.53 18.65 9.26
N LEU A 24 -5.95 19.83 8.78
CA LEU A 24 -6.12 21.02 9.64
C LEU A 24 -7.31 20.86 10.58
N ARG A 25 -8.38 20.21 10.13
CA ARG A 25 -9.63 20.06 10.90
C ARG A 25 -9.63 18.84 11.81
N PHE A 26 -8.98 17.75 11.41
CA PHE A 26 -8.97 16.46 12.11
C PHE A 26 -7.56 15.81 12.13
N PRO A 27 -6.57 16.44 12.79
CA PRO A 27 -5.17 15.98 12.74
C PRO A 27 -4.98 14.57 13.30
N SER A 28 -5.65 14.22 14.41
CA SER A 28 -5.57 12.89 15.00
C SER A 28 -6.13 11.81 14.08
N PHE A 29 -7.26 12.09 13.42
CA PHE A 29 -7.85 11.17 12.45
C PHE A 29 -6.94 10.98 11.25
N PHE A 30 -6.37 12.08 10.72
CA PHE A 30 -5.44 12.04 9.60
C PHE A 30 -4.19 11.20 9.90
N ILE A 31 -3.60 11.35 11.10
CA ILE A 31 -2.45 10.54 11.52
C ILE A 31 -2.85 9.07 11.67
N ALA A 32 -3.99 8.80 12.31
CA ALA A 32 -4.47 7.44 12.54
C ALA A 32 -4.73 6.69 11.22
N THR A 33 -5.34 7.33 10.22
CA THR A 33 -5.63 6.69 8.93
C THR A 33 -4.36 6.46 8.10
N ASN A 34 -3.40 7.37 8.11
CA ASN A 34 -2.10 7.16 7.45
C ASN A 34 -1.30 6.03 8.11
N LEU A 35 -1.29 5.97 9.45
CA LEU A 35 -0.64 4.88 10.17
C LEU A 35 -1.33 3.53 9.91
N PHE A 36 -2.66 3.52 9.90
CA PHE A 36 -3.42 2.33 9.55
C PHE A 36 -3.13 1.88 8.11
N ALA A 37 -3.09 2.80 7.15
CA ALA A 37 -2.73 2.50 5.77
C ALA A 37 -1.31 1.89 5.69
N LEU A 38 -0.33 2.46 6.40
CA LEU A 38 1.02 1.91 6.45
C LEU A 38 1.05 0.47 7.00
N ILE A 39 0.31 0.20 8.08
CA ILE A 39 0.18 -1.15 8.67
C ILE A 39 -0.47 -2.11 7.66
N MET A 40 -1.53 -1.69 6.97
CA MET A 40 -2.19 -2.50 5.95
C MET A 40 -1.25 -2.84 4.80
N HIS A 41 -0.48 -1.87 4.29
CA HIS A 41 0.51 -2.11 3.24
C HIS A 41 1.63 -3.06 3.69
N LEU A 42 2.06 -3.00 4.96
CA LEU A 42 2.98 -3.98 5.54
C LEU A 42 2.37 -5.38 5.59
N ALA A 43 1.13 -5.51 6.06
CA ALA A 43 0.42 -6.78 6.13
C ALA A 43 0.25 -7.41 4.74
N GLU A 44 -0.12 -6.61 3.73
CA GLU A 44 -0.23 -7.05 2.34
C GLU A 44 1.11 -7.50 1.76
N SER A 45 2.21 -6.78 2.05
CA SER A 45 3.55 -7.14 1.63
C SER A 45 4.03 -8.46 2.25
N LEU A 46 3.78 -8.69 3.54
CA LEU A 46 4.08 -9.96 4.20
C LEU A 46 3.23 -11.11 3.65
N TYR A 47 1.97 -10.83 3.34
CA TYR A 47 1.10 -11.83 2.71
C TYR A 47 1.56 -12.17 1.29
N SER A 48 2.04 -11.20 0.50
CA SER A 48 2.60 -11.47 -0.83
C SER A 48 3.88 -12.31 -0.75
N PHE A 49 4.71 -12.14 0.27
CA PHE A 49 5.85 -13.03 0.54
C PHE A 49 5.43 -14.50 0.69
N LYS A 50 4.47 -14.75 1.60
CA LYS A 50 3.92 -16.09 1.83
C LYS A 50 3.28 -16.66 0.56
N LEU A 51 2.60 -15.82 -0.22
CA LEU A 51 1.95 -16.24 -1.45
C LEU A 51 2.98 -16.60 -2.55
N CYS A 52 4.09 -15.87 -2.64
CA CYS A 52 5.17 -16.21 -3.56
C CYS A 52 5.83 -17.55 -3.22
N ASP A 53 6.01 -17.86 -1.93
CA ASP A 53 6.54 -19.14 -1.46
C ASP A 53 5.64 -20.32 -1.89
N LEU A 54 4.31 -20.16 -1.71
CA LEU A 54 3.32 -21.14 -2.19
C LEU A 54 3.29 -21.32 -3.71
N LEU A 55 3.74 -20.33 -4.47
CA LEU A 55 3.81 -20.37 -5.93
C LEU A 55 5.20 -20.79 -6.45
N HIS A 56 6.10 -21.21 -5.56
CA HIS A 56 7.48 -21.57 -5.89
C HIS A 56 8.21 -20.48 -6.69
N ILE A 57 7.89 -19.20 -6.43
CA ILE A 57 8.56 -18.06 -7.06
C ILE A 57 9.95 -17.89 -6.43
N SER A 58 10.96 -17.64 -7.26
CA SER A 58 12.34 -17.47 -6.79
C SER A 58 12.48 -16.30 -5.80
N ARG A 59 13.38 -16.46 -4.82
CA ARG A 59 13.57 -15.48 -3.72
C ARG A 59 13.79 -14.04 -4.21
N ASN A 60 14.54 -13.85 -5.29
CA ASN A 60 14.78 -12.52 -5.88
C ASN A 60 13.50 -11.89 -6.43
N ASN A 61 12.60 -12.67 -7.02
CA ASN A 61 11.33 -12.18 -7.53
C ASN A 61 10.32 -11.98 -6.40
N THR A 62 10.37 -12.80 -5.35
CA THR A 62 9.57 -12.62 -4.15
C THR A 62 9.82 -11.26 -3.49
N LEU A 63 11.08 -10.86 -3.35
CA LEU A 63 11.42 -9.53 -2.79
C LEU A 63 10.87 -8.38 -3.65
N LYS A 64 10.89 -8.52 -4.98
CA LYS A 64 10.29 -7.53 -5.89
C LYS A 64 8.77 -7.46 -5.68
N TRP A 65 8.10 -8.60 -5.55
CA TRP A 65 6.66 -8.64 -5.26
C TRP A 65 6.33 -8.03 -3.91
N MET A 66 7.11 -8.32 -2.86
CA MET A 66 6.95 -7.69 -1.55
C MET A 66 7.07 -6.17 -1.63
N LEU A 67 8.13 -5.67 -2.27
CA LEU A 67 8.38 -4.23 -2.38
C LEU A 67 7.27 -3.54 -3.19
N GLN A 68 6.86 -4.15 -4.31
CA GLN A 68 5.78 -3.62 -5.13
C GLN A 68 4.44 -3.64 -4.37
N THR A 69 4.14 -4.70 -3.62
CA THR A 69 2.93 -4.78 -2.79
C THR A 69 2.98 -3.79 -1.62
N PHE A 70 4.15 -3.52 -1.05
CA PHE A 70 4.29 -2.50 -0.01
C PHE A 70 4.00 -1.09 -0.54
N ILE A 71 4.46 -0.77 -1.76
CA ILE A 71 4.27 0.56 -2.35
C ILE A 71 2.84 0.72 -2.90
N LEU A 72 2.36 -0.26 -3.67
CA LEU A 72 1.08 -0.15 -4.38
C LEU A 72 -0.11 -0.69 -3.57
N GLY A 73 0.13 -1.56 -2.60
CA GLY A 73 -0.88 -2.22 -1.80
C GLY A 73 -1.66 -3.31 -2.55
N TYR A 74 -2.94 -3.43 -2.21
CA TYR A 74 -3.88 -4.43 -2.71
C TYR A 74 -3.89 -4.65 -4.24
N PRO A 75 -3.81 -3.62 -5.12
CA PRO A 75 -3.75 -3.83 -6.56
C PRO A 75 -2.61 -4.74 -7.01
N SER A 76 -1.43 -4.62 -6.40
CA SER A 76 -0.29 -5.51 -6.70
C SER A 76 -0.57 -6.92 -6.19
N LEU A 77 -1.09 -7.05 -4.97
CA LEU A 77 -1.43 -8.35 -4.40
C LEU A 77 -2.49 -9.10 -5.23
N ARG A 78 -3.47 -8.39 -5.79
CA ARG A 78 -4.52 -8.97 -6.63
C ARG A 78 -3.95 -9.65 -7.88
N ILE A 79 -2.89 -9.10 -8.48
CA ILE A 79 -2.21 -9.72 -9.63
C ILE A 79 -1.61 -11.07 -9.20
N LEU A 80 -0.99 -11.13 -8.02
CA LEU A 80 -0.39 -12.36 -7.49
C LEU A 80 -1.47 -13.40 -7.12
N LEU A 81 -2.61 -12.96 -6.59
CA LEU A 81 -3.78 -13.82 -6.31
C LEU A 81 -4.35 -14.43 -7.60
N ASN A 82 -4.51 -13.64 -8.66
CA ASN A 82 -4.97 -14.14 -9.95
C ASN A 82 -4.00 -15.20 -10.51
N ARG A 83 -2.69 -15.01 -10.34
CA ARG A 83 -1.69 -16.01 -10.72
C ARG A 83 -1.83 -17.30 -9.91
N LYS A 84 -2.15 -17.22 -8.63
CA LYS A 84 -2.40 -18.38 -7.77
C LYS A 84 -3.59 -19.21 -8.26
N ILE A 85 -4.69 -18.54 -8.62
CA ILE A 85 -5.89 -19.20 -9.14
C ILE A 85 -5.54 -19.95 -10.43
N ALA A 86 -4.88 -19.28 -11.38
CA ALA A 86 -4.47 -19.90 -12.64
C ALA A 86 -3.49 -21.08 -12.47
N TYR A 87 -2.67 -21.09 -11.42
CA TYR A 87 -1.77 -22.21 -11.11
C TYR A 87 -2.52 -23.40 -10.50
N ARG A 88 -3.59 -23.16 -9.73
CA ARG A 88 -4.41 -24.21 -9.12
C ARG A 88 -5.26 -24.97 -10.13
N ASP A 89 -5.68 -24.30 -11.20
CA ASP A 89 -6.55 -24.88 -12.24
C ASP A 89 -5.78 -25.62 -13.34
N ARG A 90 -4.45 -25.81 -13.17
CA ARG A 90 -3.58 -26.60 -14.05
C ARG A 90 -3.14 -27.87 -13.36
#